data_AF-A0A7R7EJI2-F1
#
_entry.id   AF-A0A7R7EJI2-F1
#
_cell.length_a   1.000
_cell.length_b   1.000
_cell.length_c   1.000
_cell.angle_alpha   90.00
_cell.angle_beta   90.00
_cell.angle_gamma   90.00
#
_symmetry.space_group_name_H-M   'P 1'
#
loop_
_entity.id
_entity.type
_entity.pdbx_description
1 polymer ?
#
loop_
_entity_poly.entity_id
_entity_poly.type
_entity_poly.pdbx_seq_one_letter_code
_entity_poly.pdbx_strand_id
1 'polypeptide(L)'
;MEKYKLPVPGEIYRHFKNKLYQIIAIAIHSETDEKMVVYQALYGKYQVFVRPLENFISKVDEHTYRFTLVDRDHLDNHEEDNQATSVKENRLDTIQKENAILDEPFYYDNSELIQFLDAKTCQEKLNILTSMKNQLNNNILNNMLISLDLAITDGTLEEHFDILKDYLQTRARFEINRLR
;
A
#
# COMPACT_ATOMS: atom_id res chain seq x y z
N MET A 1 -26.97 4.38 -16.45
CA MET A 1 -26.09 5.36 -15.78
C MET A 1 -25.87 4.85 -14.36
N GLU A 2 -24.67 4.36 -14.06
CA GLU A 2 -24.33 3.97 -12.68
C GLU A 2 -24.31 5.22 -11.79
N LYS A 3 -25.01 5.15 -10.66
CA LYS A 3 -25.03 6.23 -9.67
C LYS A 3 -23.82 6.06 -8.74
N TYR A 4 -22.69 6.65 -9.10
CA TYR A 4 -21.56 6.75 -8.18
C TYR A 4 -21.96 7.61 -6.97
N LYS A 5 -21.67 7.13 -5.75
CA LYS A 5 -21.89 7.89 -4.51
C LYS A 5 -20.93 9.09 -4.51
N LEU A 6 -21.46 10.30 -4.31
CA LEU A 6 -20.62 11.48 -4.14
C LEU A 6 -19.92 11.43 -2.77
N PRO A 7 -18.61 11.76 -2.69
CA PRO A 7 -17.90 11.83 -1.42
C PRO A 7 -18.47 12.94 -0.53
N VAL A 8 -18.77 12.62 0.72
CA VAL A 8 -19.41 13.52 1.69
C VAL A 8 -18.34 14.14 2.60
N PRO A 9 -18.42 15.45 2.93
CA PRO A 9 -17.58 16.06 3.95
C PRO A 9 -17.52 15.25 5.25
N GLY A 10 -16.30 14.98 5.72
CA GLY A 10 -16.04 14.18 6.91
C GLY A 10 -15.86 12.68 6.69
N GLU A 11 -16.15 12.14 5.50
CA GLU A 11 -15.80 10.77 5.12
C GLU A 11 -14.28 10.59 5.01
N ILE A 12 -13.79 9.40 5.38
CA ILE A 12 -12.37 9.03 5.29
C ILE A 12 -12.19 8.07 4.11
N TYR A 13 -11.19 8.35 3.27
CA TYR A 13 -10.85 7.54 2.11
C TYR A 13 -9.40 7.08 2.21
N ARG A 14 -9.17 5.78 1.99
CA ARG A 14 -7.84 5.20 1.81
C ARG A 14 -7.50 5.22 0.32
N HIS A 15 -6.42 5.89 -0.05
CA HIS A 15 -5.88 5.83 -1.41
C HIS A 15 -5.23 4.46 -1.65
N PHE A 16 -5.11 4.00 -2.90
CA PHE A 16 -4.44 2.73 -3.27
C PHE A 16 -2.96 2.60 -2.83
N LYS A 17 -2.39 3.64 -2.20
CA LYS A 17 -1.05 3.67 -1.61
C LYS A 17 -1.13 3.68 -0.06
N ASN A 18 -2.15 3.01 0.48
CA ASN A 18 -2.60 2.90 1.89
C ASN A 18 -2.74 4.17 2.74
N LYS A 19 -2.41 5.35 2.21
CA LYS A 19 -2.57 6.65 2.85
C LYS A 19 -4.03 7.03 3.06
N LEU A 20 -4.34 7.48 4.28
CA LEU A 20 -5.65 8.01 4.66
C LEU A 20 -5.78 9.49 4.32
N TYR A 21 -6.97 9.86 3.84
CA TYR A 21 -7.37 11.22 3.54
C TYR A 21 -8.80 11.47 4.03
N GLN A 22 -9.11 12.69 4.45
CA GLN A 22 -10.47 13.11 4.81
C GLN A 22 -11.04 14.05 3.75
N ILE A 23 -12.29 13.85 3.36
CA ILE A 23 -13.01 14.78 2.49
C ILE A 23 -13.36 16.05 3.29
N ILE A 24 -12.92 17.21 2.81
CA ILE A 24 -13.31 18.50 3.37
C ILE A 24 -14.59 18.99 2.67
N ALA A 25 -14.59 19.02 1.35
CA ALA A 25 -15.68 19.57 0.55
C ALA A 25 -15.67 19.04 -0.89
N ILE A 26 -16.81 19.18 -1.58
CA ILE A 26 -16.84 19.24 -3.04
C ILE A 26 -16.91 20.72 -3.42
N ALA A 27 -15.98 21.17 -4.25
CA ALA A 27 -15.93 22.50 -4.84
C ALA A 27 -16.33 22.45 -6.33
N ILE A 28 -16.62 23.61 -6.90
CA ILE A 28 -16.80 23.79 -8.35
C ILE A 28 -15.63 24.66 -8.83
N HIS A 29 -14.95 24.25 -9.90
CA HIS A 29 -13.87 25.02 -10.49
C HIS A 29 -14.46 26.19 -11.30
N SER A 30 -14.23 27.42 -10.87
CA SER A 30 -14.93 28.61 -11.38
C SER A 30 -14.66 28.96 -12.85
N GLU A 31 -13.65 28.36 -13.48
CA GLU A 31 -13.30 28.60 -14.88
C GLU A 31 -13.80 27.49 -15.83
N THR A 32 -14.12 26.30 -15.31
CA THR A 32 -14.51 25.12 -16.12
C THR A 32 -15.84 24.49 -15.69
N ASP A 33 -16.46 24.97 -14.61
CA ASP A 33 -17.62 24.39 -13.92
C ASP A 33 -17.46 22.92 -13.49
N GLU A 34 -16.22 22.40 -13.51
CA GLU A 34 -15.92 21.02 -13.12
C GLU A 34 -16.03 20.82 -11.61
N LYS A 35 -16.59 19.68 -11.20
CA LYS A 35 -16.66 19.30 -9.79
C LYS A 35 -15.29 18.81 -9.32
N MET A 36 -14.79 19.41 -8.25
CA MET A 36 -13.50 19.09 -7.63
C MET A 36 -13.73 18.56 -6.22
N VAL A 37 -13.00 17.52 -5.83
CA VAL A 37 -12.94 17.04 -4.43
C VAL A 37 -11.79 17.75 -3.73
N VAL A 38 -12.10 18.42 -2.62
CA VAL A 38 -11.13 19.02 -1.70
C VAL A 38 -10.95 18.08 -0.53
N TYR A 39 -9.72 17.60 -0.31
CA TYR A 39 -9.43 16.57 0.69
C TYR A 39 -8.09 16.83 1.41
N GLN A 40 -8.01 16.44 2.67
CA GLN A 40 -6.84 16.60 3.52
C GLN A 40 -6.10 15.28 3.68
N ALA A 41 -4.76 15.29 3.66
CA ALA A 41 -3.97 14.17 4.14
C ALA A 41 -4.14 14.01 5.66
N LEU A 42 -4.39 12.78 6.14
CA LEU A 42 -4.39 12.47 7.58
C LEU A 42 -3.01 11.98 8.05
N TYR A 43 -1.94 12.53 7.47
CA TYR A 43 -0.56 12.16 7.76
C TYR A 43 0.39 13.34 7.55
N GLY A 44 1.56 13.30 8.19
CA GLY A 44 2.63 14.29 8.03
C GLY A 44 2.15 15.70 8.35
N LYS A 45 2.28 16.63 7.40
CA LYS A 45 1.90 18.05 7.57
C LYS A 45 0.41 18.37 7.31
N TYR A 46 -0.46 17.35 7.28
CA TYR A 46 -1.92 17.49 7.08
C TYR A 46 -2.31 18.38 5.89
N GLN A 47 -1.59 18.24 4.78
CA GLN A 47 -1.72 19.11 3.62
C GLN A 47 -3.04 18.88 2.87
N VAL A 48 -3.63 19.97 2.35
CA VAL A 48 -4.89 19.95 1.59
C VAL A 48 -4.62 19.89 0.10
N PHE A 49 -5.39 19.06 -0.60
CA PHE A 49 -5.30 18.82 -2.03
C PHE A 49 -6.66 18.99 -2.71
N VAL A 50 -6.63 19.25 -4.02
CA VAL A 50 -7.83 19.40 -4.86
C VAL A 50 -7.65 18.53 -6.10
N ARG A 51 -8.68 17.77 -6.49
CA ARG A 51 -8.66 16.87 -7.66
C ARG A 51 -10.02 16.82 -8.36
N PRO A 52 -10.10 16.68 -9.70
CA PRO A 52 -11.38 16.45 -10.38
C PRO A 52 -12.11 15.23 -9.81
N LEU A 53 -13.42 15.37 -9.59
CA LEU A 53 -14.28 14.36 -8.98
C LEU A 53 -14.26 13.05 -9.75
N GLU A 54 -14.33 13.10 -11.08
CA GLU A 54 -14.27 11.91 -11.95
C GLU A 54 -12.95 11.13 -11.74
N ASN A 55 -11.84 11.85 -11.64
CA ASN A 55 -10.51 11.30 -11.36
C ASN A 55 -10.33 10.83 -9.90
N PHE A 56 -11.24 11.18 -8.99
CA PHE A 56 -11.25 10.73 -7.60
C PHE A 56 -12.03 9.41 -7.47
N ILE A 57 -13.21 9.34 -8.06
CA ILE A 57 -14.05 8.12 -8.07
C ILE A 57 -13.58 7.07 -9.10
N SER A 58 -12.57 7.39 -9.93
CA SER A 58 -12.07 6.48 -10.95
C SER A 58 -11.54 5.17 -10.36
N LYS A 59 -11.79 4.07 -11.09
CA LYS A 59 -10.95 2.88 -10.96
C LYS A 59 -9.51 3.20 -11.37
N VAL A 60 -8.57 2.44 -10.84
CA VAL A 60 -7.17 2.37 -11.32
C VAL A 60 -7.05 1.17 -12.23
N ASP A 61 -7.51 0.02 -11.74
CA ASP A 61 -7.55 -1.27 -12.45
C ASP A 61 -8.96 -1.87 -12.36
N GLU A 62 -9.22 -2.95 -13.09
CA GLU A 62 -10.52 -3.63 -13.13
C GLU A 62 -11.04 -4.04 -11.72
N HIS A 63 -10.11 -4.34 -10.81
CA HIS A 63 -10.34 -4.79 -9.44
C HIS A 63 -10.02 -3.73 -8.36
N THR A 64 -9.48 -2.55 -8.71
CA THR A 64 -8.91 -1.58 -7.75
C THR A 64 -9.45 -0.17 -7.95
N TYR A 65 -10.03 0.43 -6.90
CA TYR A 65 -10.42 1.84 -6.89
C TYR A 65 -9.27 2.75 -6.45
N ARG A 66 -9.22 3.99 -6.95
CA ARG A 66 -8.15 4.93 -6.59
C ARG A 66 -8.24 5.37 -5.12
N PHE A 67 -9.46 5.54 -4.63
CA PHE A 67 -9.81 5.87 -3.26
C PHE A 67 -10.97 4.98 -2.81
N THR A 68 -10.80 4.30 -1.68
CA THR A 68 -11.81 3.42 -1.07
C THR A 68 -12.30 4.05 0.23
N LEU A 69 -13.62 4.13 0.42
CA LEU A 69 -14.22 4.63 1.67
C LEU A 69 -13.84 3.72 2.84
N VAL A 70 -13.52 4.31 4.00
CA VAL A 70 -13.22 3.61 5.25
C VAL A 70 -14.24 4.04 6.30
N ASP A 71 -14.91 3.08 6.92
CA ASP A 71 -15.85 3.34 8.00
C ASP A 71 -15.13 3.73 9.29
N ARG A 72 -15.69 4.70 10.01
CA ARG A 72 -15.02 5.34 11.15
C ARG A 72 -14.88 4.41 12.37
N ASP A 73 -15.75 3.41 12.48
CA ASP A 73 -15.77 2.44 13.58
C ASP A 73 -14.62 1.40 13.51
N HIS A 74 -13.79 1.46 12.47
CA HIS A 74 -12.58 0.65 12.29
C HIS A 74 -11.27 1.44 12.44
N LEU A 75 -11.29 2.60 13.13
CA LEU A 75 -10.08 3.42 13.39
C LEU A 75 -9.42 3.23 14.77
N ASP A 76 -9.96 2.39 15.66
CA ASP A 76 -9.41 2.27 17.03
C ASP A 76 -8.20 1.31 17.13
N ASN A 77 -7.24 1.72 17.98
CA ASN A 77 -5.87 1.20 18.20
C ASN A 77 -4.86 1.64 17.09
N HIS A 78 -3.93 2.59 17.31
CA HIS A 78 -3.51 3.27 18.54
C HIS A 78 -3.37 4.80 18.39
N GLU A 79 -3.73 5.53 19.44
CA GLU A 79 -3.27 6.92 19.63
C GLU A 79 -1.79 6.92 20.05
N GLU A 80 -0.89 7.12 19.08
CA GLU A 80 0.38 7.89 19.16
C GLU A 80 1.22 7.78 17.85
N ASP A 81 0.67 7.20 16.77
CA ASP A 81 1.42 6.87 15.56
C ASP A 81 1.70 8.07 14.62
N ASN A 82 2.91 8.63 14.80
CA ASN A 82 3.61 9.37 13.75
C ASN A 82 4.25 8.39 12.75
N GLN A 83 4.24 8.75 11.46
CA GLN A 83 4.86 8.08 10.28
C GLN A 83 3.90 7.18 9.46
N ALA A 84 3.99 7.08 8.12
CA ALA A 84 4.78 7.86 7.15
C ALA A 84 4.27 7.66 5.69
N THR A 85 5.11 8.03 4.72
CA THR A 85 4.89 8.01 3.27
C THR A 85 5.65 6.85 2.63
N SER A 86 5.06 6.07 1.72
CA SER A 86 5.36 6.04 0.27
C SER A 86 4.77 4.75 -0.35
N VAL A 87 4.37 4.56 -1.62
CA VAL A 87 4.44 5.31 -2.91
C VAL A 87 5.67 5.01 -3.81
N LYS A 88 5.42 4.42 -5.01
CA LYS A 88 6.29 4.22 -6.24
C LYS A 88 6.93 2.82 -6.37
N GLU A 89 6.96 2.11 -7.51
CA GLU A 89 6.55 2.35 -8.91
C GLU A 89 7.26 3.50 -9.65
N ASN A 90 8.15 3.14 -10.60
CA ASN A 90 8.67 4.05 -11.64
C ASN A 90 8.84 3.28 -12.96
N ARG A 91 8.19 3.77 -14.01
CA ARG A 91 8.82 3.84 -15.35
C ARG A 91 9.10 5.30 -15.62
N LEU A 92 10.34 5.60 -15.99
CA LEU A 92 10.70 6.84 -16.69
C LEU A 92 10.16 6.72 -18.14
N ASP A 93 9.92 7.77 -18.92
CA ASP A 93 10.64 9.05 -19.01
C ASP A 93 9.71 10.25 -19.26
N THR A 94 10.04 11.42 -18.69
CA THR A 94 10.45 12.65 -19.43
C THR A 94 10.50 13.86 -18.48
N ILE A 95 11.70 14.04 -17.94
CA ILE A 95 12.33 15.23 -17.34
C ILE A 95 11.60 16.60 -17.51
N GLN A 96 11.34 17.31 -16.40
CA GLN A 96 11.98 18.61 -16.04
C GLN A 96 11.21 19.41 -14.96
N LYS A 97 11.53 19.21 -13.68
CA LYS A 97 12.29 20.19 -12.86
C LYS A 97 12.38 19.79 -11.40
N GLU A 98 13.55 20.08 -10.84
CA GLU A 98 14.01 19.77 -9.50
C GLU A 98 13.09 20.34 -8.40
N ASN A 99 12.83 19.52 -7.38
CA ASN A 99 13.10 19.89 -6.00
C ASN A 99 13.29 18.60 -5.18
N ALA A 100 14.33 18.57 -4.34
CA ALA A 100 14.71 17.37 -3.60
C ALA A 100 13.64 16.97 -2.58
N ILE A 101 13.31 15.68 -2.53
CA ILE A 101 12.54 15.06 -1.44
C ILE A 101 13.44 14.00 -0.83
N LEU A 102 14.04 14.35 0.30
CA LEU A 102 14.80 13.43 1.15
C LEU A 102 13.89 12.89 2.25
N ASP A 103 13.92 11.57 2.38
CA ASP A 103 13.68 10.73 3.57
C ASP A 103 12.45 11.01 4.47
N GLU A 104 11.43 10.15 4.31
CA GLU A 104 10.64 9.60 5.41
C GLU A 104 10.48 8.08 5.15
N PRO A 105 10.54 7.20 6.17
CA PRO A 105 10.58 5.76 5.94
C PRO A 105 9.26 5.23 5.38
N PHE A 106 9.35 4.24 4.48
CA PHE A 106 8.18 3.46 4.02
C PHE A 106 7.60 2.67 5.21
N TYR A 107 6.63 3.25 5.92
CA TYR A 107 5.79 2.49 6.85
C TYR A 107 4.82 1.63 6.05
N TYR A 108 5.15 0.34 5.93
CA TYR A 108 4.22 -0.67 5.45
C TYR A 108 3.21 -1.00 6.54
N ASP A 109 2.01 -0.42 6.45
CA ASP A 109 0.78 -0.83 7.16
C ASP A 109 0.31 -2.21 6.66
N ASN A 110 1.18 -3.22 6.86
CA ASN A 110 1.01 -4.63 6.52
C ASN A 110 1.52 -5.42 7.73
N SER A 111 0.67 -5.58 8.75
CA SER A 111 0.98 -6.31 9.99
C SER A 111 1.64 -7.68 9.72
N GLU A 112 1.20 -8.35 8.66
CA GLU A 112 1.63 -9.67 8.20
C GLU A 112 3.02 -9.66 7.57
N LEU A 113 3.41 -8.58 6.86
CA LEU A 113 4.77 -8.43 6.32
C LEU A 113 5.76 -8.12 7.45
N ILE A 114 5.38 -7.28 8.41
CA ILE A 114 6.21 -7.00 9.59
C ILE A 114 6.42 -8.29 10.40
N GLN A 115 5.35 -9.05 10.66
CA GLN A 115 5.43 -10.35 11.32
C GLN A 115 6.36 -11.34 10.60
N PHE A 116 6.36 -11.34 9.26
CA PHE A 116 7.28 -12.16 8.45
C PHE A 116 8.75 -11.71 8.53
N LEU A 117 9.00 -10.40 8.60
CA LEU A 117 10.36 -9.85 8.72
C LEU A 117 10.94 -10.11 10.11
N ASP A 118 10.12 -9.96 11.16
CA ASP A 118 10.48 -10.21 12.58
C ASP A 118 10.65 -11.71 12.91
N ALA A 119 10.06 -12.60 12.11
CA ALA A 119 10.18 -14.05 12.28
C ALA A 119 11.63 -14.53 12.19
N LYS A 120 12.08 -15.28 13.20
CA LYS A 120 13.51 -15.61 13.39
C LYS A 120 13.94 -16.86 12.65
N THR A 121 13.01 -17.77 12.37
CA THR A 121 13.26 -19.05 11.70
C THR A 121 12.58 -19.11 10.34
N CYS A 122 13.17 -19.83 9.37
CA CYS A 122 12.49 -20.06 8.09
C CYS A 122 11.17 -20.84 8.24
N GLN A 123 10.98 -21.60 9.33
CA GLN A 123 9.72 -22.29 9.62
C GLN A 123 8.60 -21.33 10.03
N GLU A 124 8.88 -20.35 10.89
CA GLU A 124 7.92 -19.29 11.22
C GLU A 124 7.55 -18.49 9.97
N LYS A 125 8.55 -18.11 9.17
CA LYS A 125 8.34 -17.42 7.88
C LYS A 125 7.44 -18.22 6.93
N LEU A 126 7.63 -19.54 6.82
CA LEU A 126 6.77 -20.42 6.05
C LEU A 126 5.33 -20.48 6.58
N ASN A 127 5.15 -20.54 7.90
CA ASN A 127 3.84 -20.58 8.54
C ASN A 127 3.06 -19.27 8.31
N ILE A 128 3.73 -18.12 8.43
CA ILE A 128 3.14 -16.80 8.15
C ILE A 128 2.79 -16.70 6.66
N LEU A 129 3.73 -17.07 5.76
CA LEU A 129 3.50 -17.08 4.30
C LEU A 129 2.30 -17.93 3.88
N THR A 130 2.12 -19.08 4.52
CA THR A 130 0.99 -19.98 4.26
C THR A 130 -0.33 -19.39 4.80
N SER A 131 -0.29 -18.79 5.99
CA SER A 131 -1.45 -18.15 6.63
C SER A 131 -1.95 -16.93 5.84
N MET A 132 -1.04 -16.09 5.34
CA MET A 132 -1.38 -14.85 4.64
C MET A 132 -1.62 -15.04 3.13
N LYS A 133 -1.65 -16.29 2.59
CA LYS A 133 -1.75 -16.56 1.14
C LYS A 133 -2.86 -15.78 0.43
N ASN A 134 -3.99 -15.54 1.10
CA ASN A 134 -5.15 -14.83 0.54
C ASN A 134 -5.02 -13.29 0.53
N GLN A 135 -4.03 -12.72 1.22
CA GLN A 135 -3.76 -11.28 1.31
C GLN A 135 -2.47 -10.86 0.58
N LEU A 136 -1.71 -11.82 0.02
CA LEU A 136 -0.49 -11.54 -0.72
C LEU A 136 -0.78 -10.80 -2.03
N ASN A 137 0.03 -9.77 -2.28
CA ASN A 137 0.12 -9.09 -3.56
C ASN A 137 1.58 -9.04 -4.02
N ASN A 138 1.82 -8.73 -5.29
CA ASN A 138 3.17 -8.74 -5.88
C ASN A 138 4.15 -7.84 -5.11
N ASN A 139 3.69 -6.71 -4.56
CA ASN A 139 4.56 -5.81 -3.81
C ASN A 139 5.02 -6.42 -2.48
N ILE A 140 4.10 -7.01 -1.72
CA ILE A 140 4.40 -7.73 -0.47
C ILE A 140 5.38 -8.89 -0.74
N LEU A 141 5.10 -9.69 -1.78
CA LEU A 141 5.89 -10.87 -2.10
C LEU A 141 7.29 -10.51 -2.63
N ASN A 142 7.40 -9.47 -3.47
CA ASN A 142 8.70 -8.95 -3.92
C ASN A 142 9.52 -8.38 -2.76
N ASN A 143 8.90 -7.68 -1.79
CA ASN A 143 9.59 -7.23 -0.57
C ASN A 143 10.13 -8.41 0.25
N MET A 144 9.40 -9.52 0.33
CA MET A 144 9.87 -10.74 0.99
C MET A 144 11.05 -11.37 0.23
N LEU A 145 10.99 -11.44 -1.10
CA LEU A 145 12.10 -11.92 -1.93
C LEU A 145 13.38 -11.08 -1.69
N ILE A 146 13.26 -9.74 -1.72
CA ILE A 146 14.38 -8.83 -1.41
C ILE A 146 14.94 -9.11 0.00
N SER A 147 14.08 -9.30 1.00
CA SER A 147 14.52 -9.58 2.38
C SER A 147 15.26 -10.90 2.59
N LEU A 148 15.25 -11.80 1.59
CA LEU A 148 15.90 -13.11 1.61
C LEU A 148 17.04 -13.23 0.57
N ASP A 149 17.46 -12.09 -0.03
CA ASP A 149 18.44 -12.01 -1.12
C ASP A 149 18.04 -12.86 -2.36
N LEU A 150 16.74 -12.95 -2.65
CA LEU A 150 16.20 -13.64 -3.82
C LEU A 150 15.98 -12.68 -4.98
N ALA A 151 16.25 -13.14 -6.20
CA ALA A 151 16.05 -12.36 -7.41
C ALA A 151 14.55 -12.11 -7.65
N ILE A 152 14.18 -10.86 -7.91
CA ILE A 152 12.86 -10.49 -8.41
C ILE A 152 12.81 -10.87 -9.89
N THR A 153 11.95 -11.82 -10.24
CA THR A 153 11.65 -12.18 -11.63
C THR A 153 10.49 -11.33 -12.19
N ASP A 154 10.30 -11.30 -13.50
CA ASP A 154 9.12 -10.70 -14.14
C ASP A 154 7.90 -11.66 -14.11
N GLY A 155 7.79 -12.47 -13.05
CA GLY A 155 6.82 -13.56 -12.93
C GLY A 155 5.47 -13.12 -12.36
N THR A 156 4.54 -14.07 -12.39
CA THR A 156 3.23 -13.96 -11.75
C THR A 156 3.32 -14.07 -10.23
N LEU A 157 2.26 -13.64 -9.54
CA LEU A 157 2.13 -13.74 -8.09
C LEU A 157 2.32 -15.18 -7.58
N GLU A 158 1.82 -16.16 -8.32
CA GLU A 158 1.89 -17.58 -7.98
C GLU A 158 3.31 -18.14 -8.16
N GLU A 159 3.99 -17.79 -9.26
CA GLU A 159 5.40 -18.16 -9.47
C GLU A 159 6.31 -17.58 -8.38
N HIS A 160 6.13 -16.32 -7.98
CA HIS A 160 6.92 -15.72 -6.90
C HIS A 160 6.57 -16.35 -5.54
N PHE A 161 5.31 -16.71 -5.30
CA PHE A 161 4.89 -17.43 -4.10
C PHE A 161 5.58 -18.79 -3.99
N ASP A 162 5.61 -19.57 -5.08
CA ASP A 162 6.25 -20.88 -5.09
C ASP A 162 7.78 -20.79 -4.98
N ILE A 163 8.44 -19.82 -5.62
CA ILE A 163 9.88 -19.56 -5.42
C ILE A 163 10.19 -19.27 -3.94
N LEU A 164 9.42 -18.36 -3.31
CA LEU A 164 9.60 -17.98 -1.91
C LEU A 164 9.35 -19.17 -0.97
N LYS A 165 8.30 -19.95 -1.25
CA LYS A 165 7.92 -21.16 -0.50
C LYS A 165 8.99 -22.25 -0.61
N ASP A 166 9.44 -22.59 -1.81
CA ASP A 166 10.44 -23.65 -2.05
C ASP A 166 11.79 -23.28 -1.42
N TYR A 167 12.18 -22.00 -1.48
CA TYR A 167 13.35 -21.50 -0.77
C TYR A 167 13.20 -21.66 0.75
N LEU A 168 12.08 -21.19 1.34
CA LEU A 168 11.84 -21.28 2.78
C LEU A 168 11.74 -22.73 3.26
N GLN A 169 11.13 -23.64 2.49
CA GLN A 169 11.08 -25.07 2.79
C GLN A 169 12.47 -25.70 2.76
N THR A 170 13.25 -25.43 1.70
CA THR A 170 14.62 -25.90 1.57
C THR A 170 15.46 -25.40 2.73
N ARG A 171 15.39 -24.11 3.04
CA ARG A 171 16.18 -23.47 4.09
C ARG A 171 15.76 -23.91 5.49
N ALA A 172 14.46 -24.01 5.80
CA ALA A 172 13.97 -24.55 7.07
C ALA A 172 14.44 -25.99 7.32
N ARG A 173 14.48 -26.82 6.27
CA ARG A 173 15.00 -28.20 6.35
C ARG A 173 16.50 -28.28 6.67
N PHE A 174 17.29 -27.29 6.27
CA PHE A 174 18.75 -27.26 6.49
C PHE A 174 19.18 -26.37 7.67
N GLU A 175 18.37 -25.42 8.13
CA GLU A 175 18.66 -24.56 9.30
C GLU A 175 18.69 -25.36 10.61
N ILE A 176 17.78 -26.34 10.78
CA ILE A 176 17.71 -27.21 11.97
C ILE A 176 19.02 -28.00 12.17
N ASN A 177 19.74 -28.33 11.09
CA ASN A 177 20.92 -29.20 11.12
C ASN A 177 22.26 -28.45 11.21
N ARG A 178 22.28 -27.12 11.36
CA ARG A 178 23.53 -26.35 11.22
C ARG A 178 24.20 -25.93 12.53
N LEU A 179 23.57 -26.10 13.70
CA LEU A 179 24.15 -25.63 14.98
C LEU A 179 23.70 -26.42 16.24
N ARG A 180 23.92 -27.74 16.26
CA ARG A 180 24.52 -28.52 17.38
C ARG A 180 24.48 -30.03 17.15
#